data_AF-A0A972CWU7-F1
#
_entry.id   AF-A0A972CWU7-F1
#
_cell.length_a   1.000
_cell.length_b   1.000
_cell.length_c   1.000
_cell.angle_alpha   90.00
_cell.angle_beta   90.00
_cell.angle_gamma   90.00
#
_symmetry.space_group_name_H-M   'P 1'
#
loop_
_entity.id
_entity.type
_entity.pdbx_description
1 polymer ?
#
loop_
_entity_poly.entity_id
_entity_poly.type
_entity_poly.pdbx_seq_one_letter_code
_entity_poly.pdbx_strand_id
1 'polypeptide(L)' 'QCCSVCGCVNKDHSIIKYGSKPSDIKLVSCNGNPTLLRLNKQRFFCKECARSFLATSEVVEPNCYISK' A
#
# COMPACT_ATOMS: atom_id res chain seq x y z
N GLN A 1 11.73 -0.22 10.15
CA GLN A 1 10.35 0.17 9.75
C GLN A 1 9.55 0.48 10.99
N CYS A 2 8.77 1.56 10.99
CA CYS A 2 7.88 1.95 12.09
C CYS A 2 6.42 1.85 11.65
N CYS A 3 5.51 1.68 12.61
CA CYS A 3 4.08 1.72 12.34
C CYS A 3 3.66 3.16 12.02
N SER A 4 3.00 3.38 10.88
CA SER A 4 2.50 4.70 10.50
C SER A 4 1.32 5.20 11.35
N VAL A 5 0.76 4.36 12.22
CA VAL A 5 -0.39 4.72 13.07
C VAL A 5 0.02 5.07 14.50
N CYS A 6 0.94 4.30 15.11
CA CYS A 6 1.37 4.53 16.49
C CYS A 6 2.86 4.88 16.63
N GLY A 7 3.62 4.91 15.54
CA GLY A 7 5.05 5.23 15.56
C GLY A 7 5.95 4.13 16.12
N CYS A 8 5.42 2.99 16.56
CA CYS A 8 6.24 1.93 17.16
C CYS A 8 7.28 1.42 16.17
N VAL A 9 8.51 1.25 16.63
CA VAL A 9 9.58 0.63 15.82
C VAL A 9 9.34 -0.87 15.79
N ASN A 10 9.54 -1.51 14.63
CA ASN A 10 9.44 -2.96 14.50
C ASN A 10 10.53 -3.67 15.32
N LYS A 11 10.29 -3.82 16.63
CA LYS A 11 11.03 -4.69 17.54
C LYS A 11 10.32 -6.04 17.60
N ASP A 12 11.08 -7.13 17.63
CA ASP A 12 10.58 -8.50 17.82
C ASP A 12 9.40 -8.93 16.92
N HIS A 13 9.41 -8.51 15.65
CA HIS A 13 8.33 -8.80 14.69
C HIS A 13 6.93 -8.32 15.14
N SER A 14 6.89 -7.18 15.84
CA SER A 14 5.65 -6.46 16.17
C SER A 14 4.88 -5.99 14.93
N ILE A 15 5.56 -5.80 13.79
CA ILE A 15 4.93 -5.49 12.50
C ILE A 15 5.06 -6.70 11.57
N ILE A 16 3.93 -7.29 11.19
CA ILE A 16 3.86 -8.47 10.32
C ILE A 16 3.23 -8.15 8.97
N LYS A 17 3.56 -8.94 7.94
CA LYS A 17 2.84 -8.92 6.66
C LYS A 17 1.45 -9.51 6.87
N TYR A 18 0.41 -8.78 6.48
CA TYR A 18 -1.00 -9.14 6.70
C TYR A 18 -1.78 -9.29 5.39
N GLY A 19 -1.07 -9.52 4.29
CA GLY A 19 -1.63 -9.63 2.95
C GLY A 19 -1.44 -8.37 2.10
N SER A 20 -2.21 -8.25 1.02
CA SER A 20 -2.15 -7.13 0.08
C SER A 20 -3.53 -6.51 -0.15
N LYS A 21 -3.55 -5.24 -0.51
CA LYS A 21 -4.74 -4.51 -0.94
C LYS A 21 -4.61 -4.22 -2.43
N PRO A 22 -5.45 -4.80 -3.30
CA PRO A 22 -5.46 -4.46 -4.72
C PRO A 22 -5.93 -3.02 -4.91
N SER A 23 -5.43 -2.38 -5.95
CA SER A 23 -5.80 -1.03 -6.38
C SER A 23 -5.74 -0.99 -7.90
N ASP A 24 -6.90 -0.72 -8.50
CA ASP A 24 -7.06 -0.71 -9.95
C ASP A 24 -6.98 0.74 -10.44
N ILE A 25 -6.06 1.00 -11.36
CA ILE A 25 -5.79 2.32 -11.93
C ILE A 25 -6.12 2.27 -13.42
N LYS A 26 -7.02 3.14 -13.86
CA LYS A 26 -7.32 3.32 -15.30
C LYS A 26 -6.14 4.05 -15.94
N LEU A 27 -5.59 3.44 -16.98
CA LEU A 27 -4.56 4.05 -17.81
C LEU A 27 -5.18 4.55 -19.12
N VAL A 28 -4.39 5.33 -19.86
CA VAL A 28 -4.72 5.71 -21.24
C VAL A 28 -4.94 4.44 -22.06
N SER A 29 -5.94 4.46 -22.94
CA SER A 29 -6.23 3.33 -23.82
C SER A 29 -5.00 3.00 -24.68
N CYS A 30 -4.64 1.72 -24.72
CA CYS A 30 -3.58 1.22 -25.57
C CYS A 30 -4.22 0.53 -26.78
N ASN A 31 -3.87 0.96 -27.99
CA ASN A 31 -4.40 0.39 -29.24
C ASN A 31 -5.94 0.34 -29.29
N GLY A 32 -6.60 1.41 -28.82
CA GLY A 32 -8.07 1.50 -28.79
C GLY A 32 -8.75 0.66 -27.69
N ASN A 33 -7.99 -0.06 -26.86
CA ASN A 33 -8.53 -0.88 -25.78
C ASN A 33 -8.40 -0.17 -24.42
N PRO A 34 -9.44 -0.18 -23.57
CA PRO A 34 -9.33 0.33 -22.21
C PRO A 34 -8.27 -0.47 -21.45
N THR A 35 -7.32 0.24 -20.83
CA THR A 35 -6.18 -0.39 -20.15
C THR A 35 -6.29 -0.14 -18.65
N LEU A 36 -6.07 -1.19 -17.86
CA LEU A 36 -6.09 -1.14 -16.41
C LEU A 36 -4.78 -1.66 -15.83
N LEU A 37 -4.19 -0.91 -14.91
CA LEU A 37 -3.06 -1.35 -14.10
C LEU A 37 -3.56 -1.74 -12.71
N ARG A 38 -3.45 -3.03 -12.37
CA ARG A 38 -3.75 -3.55 -11.04
C ARG A 38 -2.48 -3.60 -10.19
N LEU A 39 -2.45 -2.83 -9.12
CA LEU A 39 -1.36 -2.80 -8.15
C LEU A 39 -1.78 -3.48 -6.85
N ASN A 40 -0.94 -4.38 -6.35
CA ASN A 40 -1.14 -5.02 -5.05
C ASN A 40 -0.28 -4.32 -3.99
N LYS A 41 -0.89 -3.42 -3.21
CA LYS A 41 -0.21 -2.68 -2.15
C LYS A 41 -0.02 -3.59 -0.93
N GLN A 42 1.20 -3.73 -0.43
CA GLN A 42 1.47 -4.55 0.76
C GLN A 42 0.77 -3.94 1.99
N ARG A 43 -0.02 -4.75 2.70
CA ARG A 43 -0.63 -4.41 3.99
C ARG A 43 0.20 -5.00 5.11
N PHE A 44 0.46 -4.19 6.13
CA PHE A 44 1.11 -4.58 7.36
C PHE A 44 0.12 -4.52 8.51
N PHE A 45 0.32 -5.36 9.51
CA PHE A 45 -0.43 -5.34 10.76
C PHE A 45 0.54 -5.12 11.92
N CYS A 46 0.22 -4.13 12.76
CA CYS A 46 0.96 -3.84 13.96
C CYS A 46 0.27 -4.52 15.15
N LYS A 47 1.00 -5.38 15.85
CA LYS A 47 0.51 -6.08 17.05
C LYS A 47 0.35 -5.14 18.25
N GLU A 48 1.17 -4.09 18.35
CA GLU A 48 1.15 -3.13 19.47
C GLU A 48 -0.14 -2.31 19.52
N CYS A 49 -0.59 -1.78 18.37
CA CYS A 49 -1.80 -0.97 18.29
C CYS A 49 -3.00 -1.71 17.68
N ALA A 50 -2.83 -2.99 17.33
CA ALA A 50 -3.81 -3.83 16.65
C ALA A 50 -4.40 -3.21 15.36
N ARG A 51 -3.65 -2.35 14.68
CA ARG A 51 -4.08 -1.68 13.45
C ARG A 51 -3.26 -2.13 12.25
N SER A 52 -3.90 -2.09 11.10
CA SER A 52 -3.25 -2.34 9.82
C SER A 52 -2.99 -1.06 9.06
N PHE A 53 -1.88 -1.03 8.33
CA PHE A 53 -1.53 0.10 7.47
C PHE A 53 -0.95 -0.41 6.14
N LEU A 54 -0.95 0.44 5.12
CA LEU A 54 -0.35 0.14 3.83
C LEU A 54 1.11 0.59 3.80
N ALA A 55 1.93 -0.10 3.01
CA ALA A 55 3.26 0.37 2.68
C ALA A 55 3.18 1.73 1.97
N THR A 56 3.97 2.69 2.44
CA THR A 56 4.20 3.96 1.73
C THR A 56 5.33 3.76 0.71
N SER A 57 5.24 4.47 -0.41
CA SER A 57 6.25 4.47 -1.47
C SER A 57 6.54 5.90 -1.88
N GLU A 58 7.80 6.22 -2.17
CA GLU A 58 8.20 7.57 -2.61
C GLU A 58 7.62 7.95 -3.98
N VAL A 59 7.13 6.97 -4.74
CA VAL A 59 6.56 7.19 -6.08
C VAL A 59 5.18 7.86 -6.01
N VAL A 60 4.43 7.71 -4.92
CA VAL A 60 3.03 8.15 -4.84
C VAL A 60 2.67 8.60 -3.43
N GLU A 61 2.08 9.80 -3.34
CA GLU A 61 1.55 10.34 -2.09
C GLU A 61 0.39 9.51 -1.51
N PRO A 62 0.13 9.61 -0.20
CA PRO A 62 -1.03 8.98 0.43
C PRO A 62 -2.33 9.38 -0.27
N ASN A 63 -3.18 8.40 -0.58
CA ASN A 63 -4.44 8.56 -1.30
C ASN A 63 -4.32 9.01 -2.78
N CYS A 64 -3.14 8.94 -3.37
CA CYS A 64 -2.93 9.18 -4.80
C CYS A 64 -2.73 7.87 -5.59
N TYR A 65 -2.75 8.00 -6.91
CA TYR A 65 -2.52 6.94 -7.89
C TYR A 65 -1.39 7.35 -8.84
N ILE A 66 -0.76 6.39 -9.52
CA ILE A 66 0.35 6.63 -10.47
C ILE A 66 -0.16 7.26 -11.80
N SER A 67 -1.47 7.33 -12.03
CA SER A 67 -2.00 7.91 -13.27
C SER A 67 -1.73 9.41 -13.34
N LYS A 68 -1.17 9.84 -14.47
CA LYS A 68 -1.00 11.24 -14.84
C LYS A 68 -2.29 11.80 -15.44
#